data_AF-A0A7S3KT51-F1
#
_entry.id   AF-A0A7S3KT51-F1
#
_cell.length_a   1.000
_cell.length_b   1.000
_cell.length_c   1.000
_cell.angle_alpha   90.00
_cell.angle_beta   90.00
_cell.angle_gamma   90.00
#
_symmetry.space_group_name_H-M   'P 1'
#
loop_
_entity.id
_entity.type
_entity.pdbx_description
1 polymer ?
#
loop_
_entity_poly.entity_id
_entity_poly.type
_entity_poly.pdbx_seq_one_letter_code
_entity_poly.pdbx_strand_id
1 'polypeptide(L)'
;MDMSDTQIWFELSDIYLAHMNYKQAAYCFEEILVQKPTNYLYNLKYGEILYSIGGGENLILARKYFSKAIALNDKSTGSTNNSVKAIWSLLETCKKLESMGRKYKDEVNEELIEMCKEKLTKAYSKESKFDIEELK
;
A
#
# COMPACT_ATOMS: atom_id res chain seq x y z
N MET A 1 -13.17 20.56 11.95
CA MET A 1 -13.39 20.34 10.52
C MET A 1 -13.91 18.93 10.41
N ASP A 2 -15.22 18.81 10.25
CA ASP A 2 -16.02 17.63 10.61
C ASP A 2 -15.80 16.46 9.65
N MET A 3 -16.17 15.25 10.06
CA MET A 3 -16.07 14.02 9.27
C MET A 3 -16.70 14.10 7.86
N SER A 4 -17.52 15.12 7.57
CA SER A 4 -18.06 15.40 6.24
C SER A 4 -16.97 15.67 5.21
N ASP A 5 -15.91 16.39 5.58
CA ASP A 5 -14.92 16.85 4.61
C ASP A 5 -14.07 15.68 4.11
N THR A 6 -13.72 14.73 4.99
CA THR A 6 -13.04 13.51 4.57
C THR A 6 -13.87 12.70 3.58
N GLN A 7 -15.19 12.60 3.81
CA GLN A 7 -16.10 11.86 2.94
C GLN A 7 -16.23 12.53 1.56
N ILE A 8 -16.29 13.87 1.52
CA ILE A 8 -16.29 14.64 0.26
C ILE A 8 -15.00 14.40 -0.52
N TRP A 9 -13.84 14.40 0.15
CA TRP A 9 -12.56 14.09 -0.49
C TRP A 9 -12.50 12.66 -1.02
N PHE A 10 -13.11 11.69 -0.33
CA PHE A 10 -13.24 10.33 -0.84
C PHE A 10 -14.05 10.28 -2.12
N GLU A 11 -15.26 10.81 -2.09
CA GLU A 11 -16.16 10.81 -3.26
C GLU A 11 -15.53 11.51 -4.46
N LEU A 12 -14.87 12.65 -4.22
CA LEU A 12 -14.13 13.38 -5.25
C LEU A 12 -12.97 12.55 -5.81
N SER A 13 -12.22 11.87 -4.94
CA SER A 13 -11.11 11.01 -5.36
C SER A 13 -11.59 9.84 -6.23
N ASP A 14 -12.73 9.25 -5.91
CA ASP A 14 -13.32 8.14 -6.68
C ASP A 14 -13.79 8.62 -8.06
N ILE A 15 -14.38 9.83 -8.14
CA ILE A 15 -14.71 10.47 -9.42
C ILE A 15 -13.44 10.67 -10.25
N TYR A 16 -12.34 11.17 -9.66
CA TYR A 16 -11.10 11.34 -10.40
C TYR A 16 -10.48 10.03 -10.85
N LEU A 17 -10.53 8.97 -10.04
CA LEU A 17 -10.06 7.64 -10.42
C LEU A 17 -10.88 7.06 -11.57
N ALA A 18 -12.21 7.24 -11.56
CA ALA A 18 -13.09 6.82 -12.65
C ALA A 18 -12.74 7.51 -13.99
N HIS A 19 -12.20 8.73 -13.94
CA HIS A 19 -11.76 9.49 -15.11
C HIS A 19 -10.24 9.34 -15.40
N MET A 20 -9.56 8.37 -14.78
CA MET A 20 -8.10 8.15 -14.89
C MET A 20 -7.24 9.37 -14.51
N ASN A 21 -7.79 10.30 -13.74
CA ASN A 21 -7.10 11.51 -13.31
C ASN A 21 -6.35 11.28 -11.99
N TYR A 22 -5.30 10.47 -12.05
CA TYR A 22 -4.59 9.99 -10.87
C TYR A 22 -3.90 11.10 -10.05
N LYS A 23 -3.43 12.18 -10.68
CA LYS A 23 -2.79 13.30 -9.97
C LYS A 23 -3.77 14.04 -9.07
N GLN A 24 -4.99 14.28 -9.55
CA GLN A 24 -6.02 14.93 -8.76
C GLN A 24 -6.57 13.99 -7.68
N ALA A 25 -6.68 12.69 -7.98
CA ALA A 25 -6.99 11.69 -6.97
C ALA A 25 -5.93 11.65 -5.86
N ALA A 26 -4.64 11.73 -6.20
CA ALA A 26 -3.55 11.77 -5.23
C ALA A 26 -3.67 12.99 -4.30
N TYR A 27 -3.95 14.17 -4.85
CA TYR A 27 -4.16 15.39 -4.06
C TYR A 27 -5.31 15.23 -3.06
N CYS A 28 -6.45 14.66 -3.47
CA CYS A 28 -7.56 14.39 -2.55
C CYS A 28 -7.14 13.48 -1.39
N PHE A 29 -6.31 12.47 -1.66
CA PHE A 29 -5.80 11.56 -0.64
C PHE A 29 -4.74 12.19 0.27
N GLU A 30 -3.99 13.21 -0.18
CA GLU A 30 -3.09 13.99 0.67
C GLU A 30 -3.87 14.73 1.74
N GLU A 31 -4.96 15.41 1.37
CA GLU A 31 -5.85 16.11 2.31
C GLU A 31 -6.47 15.14 3.32
N ILE A 32 -6.89 13.95 2.87
CA ILE A 32 -7.39 12.88 3.74
C ILE A 32 -6.31 12.41 4.72
N LEU A 33 -5.07 12.23 4.25
CA LEU A 33 -3.94 11.79 5.07
C LEU A 33 -3.52 12.84 6.10
N VAL A 34 -3.62 14.13 5.78
CA VAL A 34 -3.39 15.23 6.73
C VAL A 34 -4.39 15.13 7.89
N GLN A 35 -5.65 14.79 7.61
CA GLN A 35 -6.68 14.64 8.63
C GLN A 35 -6.55 13.33 9.43
N LYS A 36 -6.23 12.21 8.76
CA LYS A 36 -6.19 10.86 9.36
C LYS A 36 -4.88 10.12 9.03
N PRO A 37 -3.72 10.56 9.57
CA PRO A 37 -2.40 10.04 9.18
C PRO A 37 -2.11 8.61 9.66
N THR A 38 -2.81 8.16 10.72
CA THR A 38 -2.64 6.84 11.36
C THR A 38 -3.47 5.75 10.72
N ASN A 39 -4.37 6.08 9.78
CA ASN A 39 -5.19 5.08 9.11
C ASN A 39 -4.37 4.36 8.03
N TYR A 40 -4.11 3.07 8.23
CA TYR A 40 -3.31 2.27 7.30
C TYR A 40 -3.97 2.14 5.91
N LEU A 41 -5.31 2.09 5.82
CA LEU A 41 -6.03 1.94 4.55
C LEU A 41 -5.81 3.14 3.63
N TYR A 42 -5.76 4.35 4.20
CA TYR A 42 -5.55 5.57 3.42
C TYR A 42 -4.11 5.67 2.93
N ASN A 43 -3.14 5.28 3.78
CA ASN A 43 -1.73 5.20 3.37
C ASN A 43 -1.54 4.15 2.26
N LEU A 44 -2.22 3.00 2.37
CA LEU A 44 -2.21 1.95 1.34
C LEU A 44 -2.78 2.47 0.03
N LYS A 45 -3.98 3.05 0.05
CA LYS A 45 -4.67 3.56 -1.15
C LYS A 45 -3.89 4.69 -1.83
N TYR A 46 -3.31 5.61 -1.06
CA TYR A 46 -2.46 6.67 -1.61
C TYR A 46 -1.19 6.09 -2.28
N GLY A 47 -0.57 5.08 -1.68
CA GLY A 47 0.54 4.34 -2.29
C GLY A 47 0.15 3.69 -3.63
N GLU A 48 -1.05 3.13 -3.72
CA GLU A 48 -1.57 2.55 -4.98
C GLU A 48 -1.75 3.62 -6.06
N ILE A 49 -2.31 4.79 -5.72
CA ILE A 49 -2.49 5.90 -6.66
C ILE A 49 -1.13 6.38 -7.18
N LEU A 50 -0.14 6.56 -6.29
CA LEU A 50 1.22 6.92 -6.67
C LEU A 50 1.87 5.87 -7.59
N TYR A 51 1.67 4.59 -7.29
CA TYR A 51 2.13 3.50 -8.14
C TYR A 51 1.49 3.57 -9.53
N SER A 52 0.19 3.87 -9.61
CA SER A 52 -0.55 4.03 -10.87
C SER A 52 -0.11 5.26 -11.68
N ILE A 53 0.26 6.37 -11.02
CA ILE A 53 0.86 7.54 -11.71
C ILE A 53 2.18 7.16 -12.37
N GLY A 54 2.97 6.31 -11.70
CA GLY A 54 4.27 5.87 -12.19
C GLY A 54 5.33 6.97 -12.15
N GLY A 55 6.51 6.66 -12.70
CA GLY A 55 7.71 7.50 -12.57
C GLY A 55 8.50 7.17 -11.30
N GLY A 56 9.84 7.25 -11.38
CA GLY A 56 10.72 6.77 -10.31
C GLY A 56 10.52 7.45 -8.95
N GLU A 57 10.27 8.76 -8.96
CA GLU A 57 10.02 9.52 -7.73
C GLU A 57 8.72 9.09 -7.05
N ASN A 58 7.65 8.90 -7.82
CA ASN A 58 6.36 8.43 -7.31
C ASN A 58 6.43 6.99 -6.82
N LEU A 59 7.20 6.12 -7.48
CA LEU A 59 7.41 4.74 -7.00
C LEU A 59 8.19 4.69 -5.68
N ILE A 60 9.22 5.54 -5.52
CA ILE A 60 9.93 5.68 -4.25
C ILE A 60 8.99 6.15 -3.15
N LEU A 61 8.11 7.09 -3.47
CA LEU A 61 7.11 7.60 -2.54
C LEU A 61 6.07 6.52 -2.20
N ALA A 62 5.54 5.80 -3.19
CA ALA A 62 4.63 4.68 -3.02
C ALA A 62 5.22 3.62 -2.08
N ARG A 63 6.49 3.24 -2.28
CA ARG A 63 7.24 2.33 -1.40
C ARG A 63 7.20 2.80 0.06
N LYS A 64 7.49 4.08 0.32
CA LYS A 64 7.46 4.66 1.68
C LYS A 64 6.07 4.56 2.32
N TYR A 65 5.02 4.87 1.55
CA TYR A 65 3.64 4.80 2.05
C TYR A 65 3.17 3.36 2.27
N PHE A 66 3.58 2.40 1.44
CA PHE A 66 3.33 0.98 1.69
C PHE A 66 4.05 0.49 2.96
N SER A 67 5.33 0.83 3.15
CA SER A 67 6.06 0.51 4.38
C SER A 67 5.39 1.12 5.62
N LYS A 68 4.92 2.36 5.52
CA LYS A 68 4.16 3.02 6.59
C LYS A 68 2.83 2.31 6.86
N ALA A 69 2.10 1.89 5.83
CA ALA A 69 0.85 1.15 5.98
C ALA A 69 1.07 -0.19 6.70
N ILE A 70 2.14 -0.93 6.35
CA ILE A 70 2.53 -2.18 7.04
C ILE A 70 2.84 -1.90 8.51
N ALA A 71 3.66 -0.88 8.80
CA ALA A 71 4.03 -0.53 10.18
C ALA A 71 2.84 -0.06 11.04
N LEU A 72 1.83 0.58 10.43
CA LEU A 72 0.61 1.01 11.12
C LEU A 72 -0.35 -0.16 11.35
N ASN A 73 -0.47 -1.08 10.39
CA ASN A 73 -1.34 -2.24 10.54
C ASN A 73 -0.86 -3.13 11.70
N ASP A 74 0.45 -3.40 11.78
CA ASP A 74 1.08 -4.19 12.87
C ASP A 74 0.75 -3.62 14.27
N LYS A 75 0.52 -2.30 14.39
CA LYS A 75 0.17 -1.64 15.66
C LYS A 75 -1.32 -1.68 15.99
N SER A 76 -2.19 -1.65 14.98
CA SER A 76 -3.63 -1.43 15.16
C SER A 76 -4.42 -2.69 15.49
N THR A 77 -4.03 -3.84 14.91
CA THR A 77 -4.85 -5.05 14.96
C THR A 77 -4.39 -6.06 16.00
N GLY A 78 -3.24 -5.86 16.65
CA GLY A 78 -2.66 -6.80 17.64
C GLY A 78 -2.52 -8.24 17.11
N SER A 79 -2.72 -8.42 15.82
CA SER A 79 -2.91 -9.68 15.12
C SER A 79 -2.05 -9.61 13.88
N THR A 80 -1.39 -10.71 13.57
CA THR A 80 -0.49 -10.90 12.43
C THR A 80 -1.25 -10.89 11.09
N ASN A 81 -2.37 -10.19 10.99
CA ASN A 81 -3.11 -9.93 9.76
C ASN A 81 -2.50 -8.72 9.08
N ASN A 82 -1.20 -8.82 8.83
CA ASN A 82 -0.52 -7.88 7.96
C ASN A 82 -1.21 -7.97 6.60
N SER A 83 -1.68 -6.85 6.05
CA SER A 83 -2.47 -6.89 4.82
C SER A 83 -1.60 -7.48 3.72
N VAL A 84 -1.87 -8.72 3.31
CA VAL A 84 -1.14 -9.44 2.25
C VAL A 84 -1.02 -8.55 1.02
N LYS A 85 -2.08 -7.78 0.74
CA LYS A 85 -2.12 -6.73 -0.29
C LYS A 85 -1.00 -5.69 -0.16
N ALA A 86 -0.80 -5.10 1.03
CA ALA A 86 0.23 -4.07 1.24
C ALA A 86 1.65 -4.63 1.06
N ILE A 87 1.88 -5.87 1.51
CA ILE A 87 3.18 -6.55 1.35
C ILE A 87 3.43 -6.87 -0.13
N TRP A 88 2.41 -7.35 -0.84
CA TRP A 88 2.50 -7.62 -2.28
C TRP A 88 2.73 -6.34 -3.09
N SER A 89 1.99 -5.26 -2.81
CA SER A 89 2.18 -3.96 -3.44
C SER A 89 3.59 -3.40 -3.20
N LEU A 90 4.13 -3.58 -2.00
CA LEU A 90 5.51 -3.19 -1.68
C LEU A 90 6.51 -3.99 -2.53
N LEU A 91 6.36 -5.31 -2.60
CA LEU A 91 7.20 -6.20 -3.40
C LEU A 91 7.22 -5.81 -4.89
N GLU A 92 6.04 -5.59 -5.49
CA GLU A 92 5.93 -5.20 -6.89
C GLU A 92 6.54 -3.81 -7.15
N THR A 93 6.38 -2.88 -6.20
CA THR A 93 7.01 -1.55 -6.29
C THR A 93 8.54 -1.64 -6.27
N CYS A 94 9.11 -2.46 -5.39
CA CYS A 94 10.55 -2.67 -5.35
C CYS A 94 11.08 -3.28 -6.66
N LYS A 95 10.44 -4.33 -7.19
CA LYS A 95 10.82 -4.92 -8.50
C LYS A 95 10.72 -3.91 -9.64
N LYS A 96 9.66 -3.08 -9.64
CA LYS A 96 9.47 -2.07 -10.68
C LYS A 96 10.56 -1.00 -10.61
N LEU A 97 10.98 -0.60 -9.41
CA LEU A 97 12.11 0.30 -9.21
C LEU A 97 13.42 -0.28 -9.73
N GLU A 98 13.70 -1.57 -9.48
CA GLU A 98 14.88 -2.26 -10.02
C GLU A 98 14.91 -2.22 -11.55
N SER A 99 13.74 -2.41 -12.19
CA SER A 99 13.63 -2.36 -13.65
C SER A 99 13.86 -0.98 -14.28
N MET A 100 13.75 0.12 -13.51
CA MET A 100 13.91 1.48 -14.02
C MET A 100 15.36 2.01 -14.05
N GLY A 101 16.34 1.16 -13.69
CA GLY A 101 17.77 1.45 -13.89
C GLY A 101 18.47 2.15 -12.73
N ARG A 102 19.78 2.40 -12.89
CA ARG A 102 20.71 2.80 -11.80
C ARG A 102 20.31 4.06 -11.02
N LYS A 103 19.53 4.97 -11.62
CA LYS A 103 19.11 6.22 -10.97
C LYS A 103 18.25 5.99 -9.72
N TYR A 104 17.51 4.89 -9.67
CA TYR A 104 16.59 4.56 -8.58
C TYR A 104 17.00 3.27 -7.84
N LYS A 105 18.28 2.89 -7.95
CA LYS A 105 18.82 1.72 -7.27
C LYS A 105 19.10 2.08 -5.81
N ASP A 106 18.29 1.53 -4.92
CA ASP A 106 18.51 1.56 -3.48
C ASP A 106 18.93 0.17 -3.00
N GLU A 107 19.99 0.08 -2.21
CA GLU A 107 20.47 -1.17 -1.59
C GLU A 107 19.39 -1.80 -0.70
N VAL A 108 18.55 -0.95 -0.08
CA VAL A 108 17.43 -1.35 0.78
C VAL A 108 16.33 -2.09 0.01
N ASN A 109 16.25 -1.96 -1.33
CA ASN A 109 15.23 -2.67 -2.11
C ASN A 109 15.38 -4.19 -2.04
N GLU A 110 16.61 -4.69 -2.09
CA GLU A 110 16.89 -6.13 -2.09
C GLU A 110 16.46 -6.75 -0.74
N GLU A 111 16.79 -6.07 0.37
CA GLU A 111 16.37 -6.47 1.72
C GLU A 111 14.85 -6.42 1.90
N LEU A 112 14.20 -5.36 1.39
CA LEU A 112 12.74 -5.23 1.44
C LEU A 112 12.04 -6.33 0.64
N ILE A 113 12.58 -6.69 -0.53
CA ILE A 113 12.04 -7.78 -1.36
C ILE A 113 12.10 -9.10 -0.58
N GLU A 114 13.23 -9.41 0.06
CA GLU A 114 13.37 -10.66 0.81
C GLU A 114 12.45 -10.70 2.02
N MET A 115 12.38 -9.62 2.79
CA MET A 115 11.44 -9.48 3.89
C MET A 115 9.99 -9.70 3.43
N CYS A 116 9.60 -9.13 2.28
CA CYS A 116 8.26 -9.29 1.74
C CYS A 116 7.97 -10.75 1.37
N LYS A 117 8.91 -11.44 0.72
CA LYS A 117 8.75 -12.86 0.39
C LYS A 117 8.57 -13.72 1.64
N GLU A 118 9.40 -13.52 2.67
CA GLU A 118 9.29 -14.27 3.91
C GLU A 118 7.93 -14.06 4.58
N LYS A 119 7.47 -12.81 4.66
CA LYS A 119 6.16 -12.47 5.25
C LYS A 119 5.00 -13.07 4.44
N LEU A 120 5.08 -13.05 3.11
CA LEU A 120 4.06 -13.66 2.24
C LEU A 120 4.02 -15.18 2.42
N THR A 121 5.16 -15.87 2.41
CA THR A 121 5.22 -17.32 2.63
C THR A 121 4.64 -17.72 3.99
N LYS A 122 4.94 -16.95 5.05
CA LYS A 122 4.37 -17.15 6.39
C LYS A 122 2.84 -16.91 6.41
N ALA A 123 2.35 -15.91 5.68
CA ALA A 123 0.91 -15.65 5.58
C ALA A 123 0.17 -16.80 4.85
N TYR A 124 0.64 -17.20 3.67
CA TYR A 124 -0.01 -18.25 2.88
C TYR A 124 0.08 -19.65 3.50
N SER A 125 1.18 -19.98 4.20
CA SER A 125 1.29 -21.27 4.92
C SER A 125 0.39 -21.38 6.15
N LYS A 126 -0.07 -20.25 6.71
CA LYS A 126 -1.03 -20.23 7.81
C LYS A 126 -2.46 -20.47 7.31
N GLU A 127 -2.81 -19.94 6.14
CA GLU A 127 -4.12 -20.10 5.52
C GLU A 127 -4.33 -21.46 4.84
N SER A 128 -3.26 -22.16 4.45
CA SER A 128 -3.36 -23.50 3.85
C SER A 128 -3.83 -24.59 4.81
N LYS A 129 -4.04 -24.28 6.10
CA LYS A 129 -4.67 -25.16 7.10
C LYS A 129 -6.19 -25.01 7.11
N PHE A 130 -6.81 -24.87 5.94
CA PHE A 130 -8.26 -25.00 5.82
C PHE A 130 -8.55 -26.49 5.68
N ASP A 131 -8.86 -27.15 6.78
CA ASP A 131 -9.16 -28.58 6.81
C ASP A 131 -10.45 -28.85 6.01
N ILE A 132 -10.28 -29.37 4.79
CA ILE A 132 -11.38 -29.78 3.89
C ILE A 132 -12.27 -30.85 4.55
N GLU A 133 -11.78 -31.49 5.62
CA GLU A 133 -12.53 -32.48 6.41
C GLU A 133 -13.64 -31.88 7.28
N GLU A 134 -13.62 -30.59 7.60
CA GLU A 134 -14.72 -29.93 8.33
C GLU A 134 -15.95 -29.62 7.44
N LEU A 135 -15.89 -29.97 6.14
CA LEU A 135 -16.98 -29.78 5.17
C LEU A 135 -17.75 -31.07 4.83
N LYS A 136 -17.58 -32.14 5.61
CA LYS A 136 -18.39 -33.38 5.50
C LYS A 136 -19.41 -33.48 6.62
#